data_AF-A0A7Y9C8F4-F1
#
_entry.id   AF-A0A7Y9C8F4-F1
#
_cell.length_a   1.000
_cell.length_b   1.000
_cell.length_c   1.000
_cell.angle_alpha   90.00
_cell.angle_beta   90.00
_cell.angle_gamma   90.00
#
_symmetry.space_group_name_H-M   'P 1'
#
loop_
_entity.id
_entity.type
_entity.pdbx_description
1 polymer ?
#
loop_
_entity_poly.entity_id
_entity_poly.type
_entity_poly.pdbx_seq_one_letter_code
_entity_poly.pdbx_strand_id
1 'polypeptide(L)'
;MKAILTLFMVFQASFAMFSQTEEPLKPKGPSRIQFVESPKDAQALASQDIADKTAVLYLQGGFAAIAFTQADKNFEKKYRVKYIDLGCVSPDHKIVDAYNSVIFEELSRVYGKSWQNEIRKGVIGFTKSKSVKVVEAKR
;
A
#
# COMPACT_ATOMS: atom_id res chain seq x y z
N MET A 1 -37.89 49.83 7.61
CA MET A 1 -36.58 49.57 6.96
C MET A 1 -35.69 48.64 7.80
N LYS A 2 -36.19 47.49 8.27
CA LYS A 2 -35.39 46.49 9.02
C LYS A 2 -35.54 45.06 8.47
N ALA A 3 -36.60 44.78 7.70
CA ALA A 3 -36.88 43.45 7.14
C ALA A 3 -36.11 43.12 5.84
N ILE A 4 -35.57 44.12 5.13
CA ILE A 4 -34.79 43.91 3.89
C ILE A 4 -33.32 43.59 4.22
N LEU A 5 -32.80 44.08 5.35
CA LEU A 5 -31.41 43.88 5.76
C LEU A 5 -31.16 42.46 6.32
N THR A 6 -32.19 41.82 6.89
CA THR A 6 -32.10 40.44 7.39
C THR A 6 -32.14 39.39 6.30
N LEU A 7 -32.72 39.68 5.12
CA LEU A 7 -32.79 38.71 4.02
C LEU A 7 -31.42 38.52 3.32
N PHE A 8 -30.58 39.55 3.32
CA PHE A 8 -29.25 39.49 2.70
C PHE A 8 -28.21 38.72 3.55
N MET A 9 -28.39 38.66 4.87
CA MET A 9 -27.49 37.91 5.77
C MET A 9 -27.69 36.40 5.73
N VAL A 10 -28.88 35.90 5.37
CA VAL A 10 -29.13 34.44 5.31
C VAL A 10 -28.52 33.83 4.04
N PHE A 11 -28.35 34.62 2.97
CA PHE A 11 -27.79 34.13 1.70
C PHE A 11 -26.27 33.85 1.78
N GLN A 12 -25.52 34.60 2.60
CA GLN A 12 -24.08 34.35 2.77
C GLN A 12 -23.78 33.12 3.64
N ALA A 13 -24.71 32.72 4.51
CA ALA A 13 -24.53 31.53 5.35
C ALA A 13 -24.64 30.22 4.56
N SER A 14 -25.32 30.20 3.40
CA SER A 14 -25.46 28.99 2.57
C SER A 14 -24.25 28.71 1.68
N PHE A 15 -23.48 29.74 1.28
CA PHE A 15 -22.31 29.54 0.42
C PHE A 15 -21.10 28.98 1.19
N ALA A 16 -21.01 29.28 2.50
CA ALA A 16 -19.93 28.76 3.35
C ALA A 16 -20.02 27.23 3.58
N MET A 17 -21.17 26.60 3.34
CA MET A 17 -21.33 25.14 3.46
C MET A 17 -20.98 24.39 2.17
N PHE A 18 -20.85 25.08 1.04
CA PHE A 18 -20.46 24.52 -0.26
C PHE A 18 -18.94 24.66 -0.53
N SER A 19 -18.12 24.51 0.51
CA SER A 19 -16.66 24.47 0.39
C SER A 19 -16.08 23.17 0.95
N GLN A 20 -16.85 22.08 0.91
CA GLN A 20 -16.20 20.78 0.75
C GLN A 20 -15.59 20.78 -0.65
N THR A 21 -14.39 21.36 -0.79
CA THR A 21 -13.46 20.94 -1.83
C THR A 21 -13.35 19.44 -1.64
N GLU A 22 -14.09 18.69 -2.46
CA GLU A 22 -13.92 17.27 -2.52
C GLU A 22 -12.45 17.06 -2.90
N GLU A 23 -11.62 16.66 -1.93
CA GLU A 23 -10.33 16.08 -2.29
C GLU A 23 -10.67 14.97 -3.28
N PRO A 24 -10.04 14.95 -4.48
CA PRO A 24 -10.29 13.88 -5.44
C PRO A 24 -10.14 12.56 -4.69
N LEU A 25 -11.19 11.72 -4.71
CA LEU A 25 -11.34 10.51 -3.89
C LEU A 25 -10.00 9.77 -3.78
N LYS A 26 -9.19 10.07 -2.76
CA LYS A 26 -7.91 9.41 -2.57
C LYS A 26 -8.26 8.01 -2.09
N PRO A 27 -7.92 6.97 -2.86
CA PRO A 27 -8.22 5.60 -2.48
C PRO A 27 -7.57 5.36 -1.11
N LYS A 28 -8.35 4.81 -0.16
CA LYS A 28 -7.85 4.47 1.17
C LYS A 28 -7.45 3.01 1.21
N GLY A 29 -6.36 2.73 1.93
CA GLY A 29 -5.91 1.35 2.17
C GLY A 29 -5.17 0.72 0.98
N PRO A 30 -5.17 -0.63 0.87
CA PRO A 30 -4.26 -1.35 -0.03
C PRO A 30 -4.51 -1.12 -1.53
N SER A 31 -5.67 -0.59 -1.91
CA SER A 31 -6.01 -0.27 -3.30
C SER A 31 -5.24 0.94 -3.84
N ARG A 32 -4.55 1.72 -2.99
CA ARG A 32 -3.72 2.87 -3.39
C ARG A 32 -2.71 2.55 -4.48
N ILE A 33 -2.15 1.33 -4.47
CA ILE A 33 -1.17 0.88 -5.46
C ILE A 33 -1.72 0.88 -6.90
N GLN A 34 -3.04 0.81 -7.09
CA GLN A 34 -3.69 0.84 -8.41
C GLN A 34 -3.58 2.20 -9.11
N PHE A 35 -3.30 3.25 -8.37
CA PHE A 35 -3.25 4.63 -8.85
C PHE A 35 -1.82 5.19 -8.85
N VAL A 36 -0.85 4.34 -8.56
CA VAL A 36 0.57 4.69 -8.62
C VAL A 36 1.03 4.52 -10.07
N GLU A 37 1.70 5.52 -10.61
CA GLU A 37 2.15 5.52 -12.01
C GLU A 37 3.65 5.26 -12.15
N SER A 38 4.42 5.39 -11.06
CA SER A 38 5.87 5.25 -11.09
C SER A 38 6.41 4.36 -9.96
N PRO A 39 7.52 3.62 -10.20
CA PRO A 39 8.20 2.85 -9.16
C PRO A 39 8.66 3.70 -7.96
N LYS A 40 9.04 4.95 -8.20
CA LYS A 40 9.49 5.87 -7.13
C LYS A 40 8.33 6.22 -6.19
N ASP A 41 7.16 6.48 -6.75
CA ASP A 41 5.96 6.76 -5.95
C ASP A 41 5.50 5.51 -5.21
N ALA A 42 5.70 4.32 -5.79
CA ALA A 42 5.45 3.04 -5.13
C ALA A 42 6.34 2.84 -3.90
N GLN A 43 7.63 3.19 -4.00
CA GLN A 43 8.57 3.13 -2.88
C GLN A 43 8.20 4.14 -1.78
N ALA A 44 7.79 5.35 -2.16
CA ALA A 44 7.33 6.36 -1.21
C ALA A 44 6.06 5.90 -0.48
N LEU A 45 5.12 5.30 -1.22
CA LEU A 45 3.91 4.69 -0.66
C LEU A 45 4.25 3.58 0.34
N ALA A 46 5.17 2.67 0.00
CA ALA A 46 5.61 1.60 0.90
C ALA A 46 6.23 2.16 2.19
N SER A 47 7.07 3.18 2.07
CA SER A 47 7.69 3.85 3.21
C SER A 47 6.64 4.48 4.14
N GLN A 48 5.60 5.08 3.55
CA GLN A 48 4.47 5.61 4.30
C GLN A 48 3.69 4.49 5.01
N ASP A 49 3.33 3.42 4.31
CA ASP A 49 2.54 2.32 4.90
C ASP A 49 3.32 1.59 6.01
N ILE A 50 4.65 1.52 5.92
CA ILE A 50 5.52 1.04 7.01
C ILE A 50 5.39 1.94 8.23
N ALA A 51 5.50 3.26 8.06
CA ALA A 51 5.37 4.24 9.14
C ALA A 51 3.99 4.18 9.80
N ASP A 52 2.94 4.01 8.98
CA ASP A 52 1.55 3.93 9.41
C ASP A 52 1.16 2.54 9.96
N LYS A 53 2.07 1.55 9.91
CA LYS A 53 1.86 0.14 10.32
C LYS A 53 0.73 -0.54 9.53
N THR A 54 0.56 -0.15 8.28
CA THR A 54 -0.42 -0.69 7.32
C THR A 54 0.23 -1.39 6.13
N ALA A 55 1.54 -1.68 6.22
CA ALA A 55 2.32 -2.34 5.17
C ALA A 55 1.71 -3.66 4.70
N VAL A 56 1.69 -3.85 3.37
CA VAL A 56 1.13 -5.03 2.72
C VAL A 56 2.17 -5.73 1.84
N LEU A 57 2.04 -7.02 1.57
CA LEU A 57 2.81 -7.72 0.56
C LEU A 57 1.84 -8.13 -0.54
N TYR A 58 2.06 -7.58 -1.72
CA TYR A 58 1.21 -7.84 -2.87
C TYR A 58 1.60 -9.14 -3.56
N LEU A 59 0.62 -9.99 -3.80
CA LEU A 59 0.76 -11.22 -4.56
C LEU A 59 0.31 -10.99 -5.99
N GLN A 60 0.95 -11.73 -6.89
CA GLN A 60 0.41 -11.85 -8.23
C GLN A 60 -0.88 -12.65 -8.14
N GLY A 61 -1.98 -11.97 -8.45
CA GLY A 61 -3.26 -12.61 -8.63
C GLY A 61 -3.37 -13.36 -9.95
N GLY A 62 -4.50 -13.98 -10.14
CA GLY A 62 -4.86 -14.68 -11.36
C GLY A 62 -6.30 -15.15 -11.32
N PHE A 63 -6.71 -15.88 -12.35
CA PHE A 63 -8.08 -16.39 -12.43
C PHE A 63 -8.44 -17.36 -11.29
N ALA A 64 -7.47 -18.14 -10.83
CA ALA A 64 -7.63 -19.07 -9.72
C ALA A 64 -7.05 -18.48 -8.44
N ALA A 65 -7.92 -17.94 -7.58
CA ALA A 65 -7.52 -17.47 -6.26
C ALA A 65 -6.94 -18.64 -5.44
N ILE A 66 -5.72 -18.48 -4.93
CA ILE A 66 -5.13 -19.46 -4.01
C ILE A 66 -5.52 -19.05 -2.60
N ALA A 67 -6.21 -19.94 -1.88
CA ALA A 67 -6.66 -19.67 -0.52
C ALA A 67 -5.51 -19.27 0.43
N PHE A 68 -5.81 -18.35 1.35
CA PHE A 68 -4.92 -18.00 2.45
C PHE A 68 -4.92 -19.11 3.50
N THR A 69 -3.72 -19.59 3.81
CA THR A 69 -3.46 -20.69 4.75
C THR A 69 -3.23 -20.17 6.16
N GLN A 70 -3.16 -21.08 7.13
CA GLN A 70 -2.77 -20.72 8.50
C GLN A 70 -1.32 -20.21 8.58
N ALA A 71 -0.43 -20.71 7.72
CA ALA A 71 0.95 -20.24 7.64
C ALA A 71 1.01 -18.76 7.23
N ASP A 72 0.16 -18.34 6.30
CA ASP A 72 0.09 -16.94 5.85
C ASP A 72 -0.36 -16.02 7.00
N LYS A 73 -1.41 -16.41 7.73
CA LYS A 73 -1.88 -15.67 8.92
C LYS A 73 -0.80 -15.55 10.00
N ASN A 74 -0.03 -16.61 10.20
CA ASN A 74 1.08 -16.62 11.15
C ASN A 74 2.20 -15.68 10.71
N PHE A 75 2.54 -15.67 9.41
CA PHE A 75 3.51 -14.74 8.83
C PHE A 75 3.06 -13.28 9.02
N GLU A 76 1.83 -12.96 8.64
CA GLU A 76 1.27 -11.61 8.79
C GLU A 76 1.36 -11.10 10.23
N LYS A 77 0.98 -11.94 11.20
CA LYS A 77 1.03 -11.59 12.62
C LYS A 77 2.46 -11.39 13.11
N LYS A 78 3.37 -12.29 12.72
CA LYS A 78 4.78 -12.28 13.15
C LYS A 78 5.53 -11.05 12.62
N TYR A 79 5.31 -10.74 11.35
CA TYR A 79 6.05 -9.70 10.62
C TYR A 79 5.28 -8.39 10.46
N ARG A 80 4.07 -8.29 11.03
CA ARG A 80 3.22 -7.08 11.04
C ARG A 80 2.95 -6.52 9.65
N VAL A 81 2.74 -7.40 8.68
CA VAL A 81 2.33 -7.09 7.31
C VAL A 81 1.06 -7.83 6.96
N LYS A 82 0.39 -7.44 5.87
CA LYS A 82 -0.80 -8.14 5.34
C LYS A 82 -0.60 -8.60 3.92
N TYR A 83 -1.13 -9.75 3.55
CA TYR A 83 -1.12 -10.20 2.17
C TYR A 83 -2.32 -9.68 1.41
N ILE A 84 -2.09 -9.16 0.21
CA ILE A 84 -3.14 -8.70 -0.69
C ILE A 84 -2.93 -9.32 -2.06
N ASP A 85 -3.93 -10.07 -2.52
CA ASP A 85 -4.00 -10.60 -3.87
C ASP A 85 -4.59 -9.50 -4.78
N LEU A 86 -3.85 -9.12 -5.82
CA LEU A 86 -4.25 -8.07 -6.76
C LEU A 86 -5.30 -8.54 -7.80
N GLY A 87 -5.62 -9.84 -7.82
CA GLY A 87 -6.55 -10.42 -8.78
C GLY A 87 -6.11 -10.21 -10.23
N CYS A 88 -7.09 -9.96 -11.11
CA CYS A 88 -6.85 -9.77 -12.55
C CYS A 88 -6.42 -8.34 -12.93
N VAL A 89 -6.69 -7.35 -12.07
CA VAL A 89 -6.41 -5.94 -12.36
C VAL A 89 -5.26 -5.49 -11.47
N SER A 90 -4.05 -5.90 -11.87
CA SER A 90 -2.81 -5.53 -11.21
C SER A 90 -2.17 -4.32 -11.91
N PRO A 91 -1.54 -3.40 -11.16
CA PRO A 91 -0.60 -2.43 -11.72
C PRO A 91 0.54 -3.13 -12.46
N ASP A 92 1.33 -2.35 -13.20
CA ASP A 92 2.59 -2.83 -13.79
C ASP A 92 3.42 -3.56 -12.72
N HIS A 93 3.92 -4.75 -13.06
CA HIS A 93 4.74 -5.56 -12.18
C HIS A 93 5.91 -4.77 -11.57
N LYS A 94 6.52 -3.83 -12.30
CA LYS A 94 7.63 -2.99 -11.82
C LYS A 94 7.21 -2.06 -10.66
N ILE A 95 5.98 -1.57 -10.68
CA ILE A 95 5.43 -0.73 -9.60
C ILE A 95 5.27 -1.57 -8.34
N VAL A 96 4.68 -2.76 -8.48
CA VAL A 96 4.44 -3.66 -7.34
C VAL A 96 5.75 -4.23 -6.78
N ASP A 97 6.71 -4.60 -7.64
CA ASP A 97 8.05 -5.04 -7.24
C ASP A 97 8.79 -3.93 -6.47
N ALA A 98 8.69 -2.68 -6.92
CA ALA A 98 9.30 -1.54 -6.24
C ALA A 98 8.69 -1.30 -4.86
N TYR A 99 7.37 -1.41 -4.71
CA TYR A 99 6.69 -1.33 -3.42
C TYR A 99 7.13 -2.48 -2.47
N ASN A 100 6.98 -3.73 -2.92
CA ASN A 100 7.31 -4.91 -2.11
C ASN A 100 8.80 -4.94 -1.71
N SER A 101 9.70 -4.45 -2.57
CA SER A 101 11.14 -4.40 -2.29
C SER A 101 11.47 -3.56 -1.06
N VAL A 102 10.81 -2.40 -0.86
CA VAL A 102 11.01 -1.57 0.34
C VAL A 102 10.58 -2.33 1.60
N ILE A 103 9.49 -3.09 1.52
CA ILE A 103 9.03 -3.91 2.64
C ILE A 103 9.98 -5.08 2.90
N PHE A 104 10.54 -5.71 1.87
CA PHE A 104 11.57 -6.76 2.06
C PHE A 104 12.82 -6.23 2.75
N GLU A 105 13.25 -5.01 2.40
CA GLU A 105 14.35 -4.34 3.07
C GLU A 105 14.03 -4.08 4.55
N GLU A 106 12.82 -3.58 4.84
CA GLU A 106 12.36 -3.35 6.21
C GLU A 106 12.28 -4.64 7.02
N LEU A 107 11.70 -5.71 6.45
CA LEU A 107 11.66 -7.02 7.08
C LEU A 107 13.07 -7.56 7.35
N SER A 108 14.00 -7.35 6.42
CA SER A 108 15.40 -7.77 6.58
C SER A 108 16.13 -6.95 7.64
N ARG A 109 15.83 -5.66 7.72
CA ARG A 109 16.41 -4.73 8.70
C ARG A 109 15.94 -5.06 10.13
N VAL A 110 14.65 -5.40 10.30
CA VAL A 110 14.04 -5.63 11.62
C VAL A 110 14.22 -7.08 12.09
N TYR A 111 14.06 -8.06 11.18
CA TYR A 111 13.98 -9.48 11.53
C TYR A 111 15.14 -10.32 10.96
N GLY A 112 16.09 -9.70 10.25
CA GLY A 112 17.15 -10.43 9.56
C GLY A 112 16.59 -11.29 8.41
N LYS A 113 17.21 -12.43 8.11
CA LYS A 113 16.85 -13.24 6.94
C LYS A 113 15.81 -14.34 7.20
N SER A 114 15.32 -14.51 8.44
CA SER A 114 14.43 -15.62 8.78
C SER A 114 13.12 -15.61 7.99
N TRP A 115 12.56 -14.42 7.74
CA TRP A 115 11.30 -14.24 7.02
C TRP A 115 11.33 -14.81 5.59
N GLN A 116 12.51 -14.88 4.96
CA GLN A 116 12.65 -15.34 3.57
C GLN A 116 12.29 -16.81 3.38
N ASN A 117 12.34 -17.61 4.45
CA ASN A 117 11.92 -19.02 4.41
C ASN A 117 10.43 -19.21 4.73
N GLU A 118 9.78 -18.18 5.28
CA GLU A 118 8.39 -18.22 5.74
C GLU A 118 7.44 -17.47 4.80
N ILE A 119 7.96 -16.53 3.99
CA ILE A 119 7.17 -15.73 3.07
C ILE A 119 6.45 -16.62 2.05
N ARG A 120 5.21 -16.25 1.75
CA ARG A 120 4.36 -16.95 0.80
C ARG A 120 5.00 -16.93 -0.60
N LYS A 121 4.93 -18.06 -1.30
CA LYS A 121 5.32 -18.14 -2.72
C LYS A 121 4.35 -17.29 -3.56
N GLY A 122 4.87 -16.61 -4.58
CA GLY A 122 4.06 -15.77 -5.47
C GLY A 122 3.88 -14.32 -5.00
N VAL A 123 4.52 -13.91 -3.90
CA VAL A 123 4.70 -12.49 -3.61
C VAL A 123 5.57 -11.88 -4.71
N ILE A 124 5.07 -10.83 -5.34
CA ILE A 124 5.74 -10.17 -6.46
C ILE A 124 7.10 -9.65 -6.02
N GLY A 125 8.12 -9.85 -6.85
CA GLY A 125 9.48 -9.41 -6.59
C GLY A 125 10.32 -10.37 -5.73
N PHE A 126 9.69 -11.26 -4.96
CA PHE A 126 10.41 -12.23 -4.14
C PHE A 126 10.86 -13.44 -4.96
N THR A 127 12.17 -13.57 -5.14
CA THR A 127 12.79 -14.79 -5.69
C THR A 127 13.86 -15.26 -4.72
N LYS A 128 13.93 -16.58 -4.50
CA LYS A 128 14.89 -17.18 -3.56
C LYS A 128 16.36 -16.89 -3.93
N SER A 129 16.64 -16.48 -5.18
CA SER A 129 17.98 -16.12 -5.67
C SER A 129 18.40 -14.66 -5.41
N LYS A 130 17.47 -13.71 -5.22
CA LYS A 130 17.79 -12.28 -4.97
C LYS A 130 18.30 -12.01 -3.54
N SER A 131 18.10 -12.94 -2.60
CA SER A 131 18.50 -12.83 -1.17
C SER A 131 20.02 -12.75 -0.92
N VAL A 132 20.83 -13.01 -1.94
CA VAL A 132 22.30 -12.96 -1.88
C VAL A 132 22.83 -11.55 -2.21
N LYS A 133 22.19 -10.81 -3.12
CA LYS A 133 22.79 -9.57 -3.70
C LYS A 133 22.63 -8.29 -2.87
N VAL A 134 21.62 -8.21 -1.99
CA VAL A 134 21.38 -6.98 -1.19
C VAL A 134 22.51 -6.70 -0.19
N VAL A 135 23.32 -7.72 0.14
CA VAL A 135 24.47 -7.58 1.06
C VAL A 135 25.73 -7.05 0.37
N GLU A 136 25.88 -7.25 -0.95
CA GLU A 136 27.12 -6.90 -1.67
C GLU A 136 27.13 -5.47 -2.20
N ALA A 137 25.97 -4.82 -2.39
CA ALA A 137 25.90 -3.45 -2.89
C ALA A 137 26.10 -2.36 -1.81
N LYS A 138 26.41 -2.75 -0.57
CA LYS A 138 26.63 -1.85 0.59
C LYS A 138 28.00 -2.02 1.25
N ARG A 139 28.97 -2.64 0.56
CA ARG A 139 30.38 -2.68 0.97
C ARG A 139 31.26 -1.88 0.02
#